data_AF-A0A7I8J9K5-F1
#
_entry.id   AF-A0A7I8J9K5-F1
#
_cell.length_a   1.000
_cell.length_b   1.000
_cell.length_c   1.000
_cell.angle_alpha   90.00
_cell.angle_beta   90.00
_cell.angle_gamma   90.00
#
_symmetry.space_group_name_H-M   'P 1'
#
loop_
_entity.id
_entity.type
_entity.pdbx_description
1 polymer ?
#
loop_
_entity_poly.entity_id
_entity_poly.type
_entity_poly.pdbx_seq_one_letter_code
_entity_poly.pdbx_strand_id
1 'polypeptide(L)'
;MAKDPVRVLVTGAAVMLGADQPIILHMLDIPPAAEALNGVKMELIDAAFPLLKACSGVSIAAMVGGFPRKEGMERKDVMSKNVSIYKSQASALEQYAAANCKVLVVANPANTTRKLSSALSAASAACDHIHDWVLGTPEGTGVSMGIYSNGSYNVPPGLLYSFPVTCRNGDWFIVQGLPIDEFSRKKMDATAQELTEEKTLAYSCLS
;
A
#
# COMPACT_ATOMS: atom_id res chain seq x y z
N MET A 1 -7.07 -17.44 -25.42
CA MET A 1 -8.20 -17.30 -24.46
C MET A 1 -8.05 -15.95 -23.78
N ALA A 2 -9.13 -15.18 -23.64
CA ALA A 2 -9.07 -13.93 -22.89
C ALA A 2 -8.84 -14.24 -21.39
N LYS A 3 -7.98 -13.47 -20.72
CA LYS A 3 -7.76 -13.59 -19.27
C LYS A 3 -8.97 -13.05 -18.51
N ASP A 4 -9.30 -13.67 -17.39
CA ASP A 4 -10.33 -13.13 -16.50
C ASP A 4 -9.90 -11.76 -15.94
N PRO A 5 -10.81 -10.78 -15.81
CA PRO A 5 -10.47 -9.45 -15.29
C PRO A 5 -10.03 -9.50 -13.83
N VAL A 6 -8.97 -8.76 -13.50
CA VAL A 6 -8.55 -8.55 -12.11
C VAL A 6 -9.27 -7.32 -11.56
N ARG A 7 -9.89 -7.47 -10.38
CA ARG A 7 -10.61 -6.39 -9.71
C ARG A 7 -9.68 -5.63 -8.79
N VAL A 8 -9.46 -4.37 -9.09
CA VAL A 8 -8.50 -3.49 -8.41
C VAL A 8 -9.27 -2.36 -7.75
N LEU A 9 -9.18 -2.25 -6.42
CA LEU A 9 -9.68 -1.11 -5.66
C LEU A 9 -8.53 -0.12 -5.48
N VAL A 10 -8.66 1.10 -5.97
CA VAL A 10 -7.67 2.15 -5.80
C VAL A 10 -8.34 3.43 -5.36
N THR A 11 -7.71 4.11 -4.41
CA THR A 11 -7.99 5.52 -4.14
C THR A 11 -7.00 6.39 -4.95
N GLY A 12 -7.37 6.80 -6.19
CA GLY A 12 -6.50 7.55 -7.14
C GLY A 12 -5.59 6.71 -8.08
N ALA A 13 -5.86 6.68 -9.39
CA ALA A 13 -5.54 5.58 -10.32
C ALA A 13 -4.16 5.62 -11.05
N ALA A 14 -3.62 4.42 -11.40
CA ALA A 14 -2.52 4.19 -12.37
C ALA A 14 -2.45 2.71 -12.87
N VAL A 15 -1.65 2.42 -13.92
CA VAL A 15 -1.54 1.12 -14.66
C VAL A 15 -0.47 0.20 -14.05
N MET A 16 -0.80 -1.05 -13.68
CA MET A 16 0.08 -1.91 -12.86
C MET A 16 0.22 -3.41 -13.23
N LEU A 17 -0.64 -4.00 -14.09
CA LEU A 17 -0.70 -5.47 -14.31
C LEU A 17 -0.28 -5.95 -15.71
N GLY A 18 0.36 -5.08 -16.50
CA GLY A 18 0.72 -5.35 -17.89
C GLY A 18 -0.40 -5.01 -18.89
N ALA A 19 -0.02 -4.84 -20.16
CA ALA A 19 -0.90 -4.29 -21.20
C ALA A 19 -2.08 -5.22 -21.57
N ASP A 20 -1.92 -6.53 -21.42
CA ASP A 20 -2.91 -7.54 -21.82
C ASP A 20 -3.85 -7.96 -20.67
N GLN A 21 -3.70 -7.41 -19.47
CA GLN A 21 -4.50 -7.78 -18.32
C GLN A 21 -5.70 -6.83 -18.17
N PRO A 22 -6.94 -7.26 -18.47
CA PRO A 22 -8.11 -6.44 -18.20
C PRO A 22 -8.24 -6.20 -16.69
N ILE A 23 -8.54 -4.95 -16.34
CA ILE A 23 -8.77 -4.51 -14.95
C ILE A 23 -10.18 -3.97 -14.78
N ILE A 24 -10.77 -4.19 -13.61
CA ILE A 24 -11.97 -3.49 -13.15
C ILE A 24 -11.53 -2.58 -12.03
N LEU A 25 -11.59 -1.27 -12.27
CA LEU A 25 -11.23 -0.28 -11.27
C LEU A 25 -12.43 0.05 -10.38
N HIS A 26 -12.25 -0.08 -9.08
CA HIS A 26 -13.15 0.45 -8.07
C HIS A 26 -12.48 1.67 -7.46
N MET A 27 -13.16 2.81 -7.42
CA MET A 27 -12.65 4.02 -6.78
C MET A 27 -13.56 4.45 -5.64
N LEU A 28 -12.95 4.84 -4.52
CA LEU A 28 -13.63 5.26 -3.30
C LEU A 28 -13.02 6.58 -2.82
N ASP A 29 -13.86 7.52 -2.42
CA ASP A 29 -13.44 8.77 -1.78
C ASP A 29 -14.49 9.22 -0.76
N ILE A 30 -14.19 10.24 0.03
CA ILE A 30 -15.11 10.84 0.99
C ILE A 30 -16.23 11.61 0.26
N PRO A 31 -17.42 11.76 0.86
CA PRO A 31 -18.55 12.43 0.21
C PRO A 31 -18.25 13.82 -0.39
N PRO A 32 -17.44 14.69 0.26
CA PRO A 32 -17.07 15.99 -0.31
C PRO A 32 -16.25 15.92 -1.60
N ALA A 33 -15.59 14.80 -1.88
CA ALA A 33 -14.77 14.61 -3.08
C ALA A 33 -15.51 13.90 -4.23
N ALA A 34 -16.80 13.60 -4.05
CA ALA A 34 -17.59 12.82 -5.02
C ALA A 34 -17.62 13.47 -6.42
N GLU A 35 -17.66 14.80 -6.50
CA GLU A 35 -17.63 15.51 -7.79
C GLU A 35 -16.28 15.37 -8.49
N ALA A 36 -15.17 15.54 -7.75
CA ALA A 36 -13.83 15.34 -8.29
C ALA A 36 -13.63 13.88 -8.75
N LEU A 37 -14.12 12.92 -7.97
CA LEU A 37 -14.07 11.49 -8.31
C LEU A 37 -14.85 11.17 -9.59
N ASN A 38 -15.99 11.82 -9.79
CA ASN A 38 -16.73 11.72 -11.04
C ASN A 38 -15.94 12.30 -12.21
N GLY A 39 -15.24 13.43 -12.04
CA GLY A 39 -14.33 13.98 -13.05
C GLY A 39 -13.26 12.98 -13.49
N VAL A 40 -12.57 12.35 -12.53
CA VAL A 40 -11.56 11.30 -12.80
C VAL A 40 -12.16 10.11 -13.55
N LYS A 41 -13.37 9.69 -13.19
CA LYS A 41 -14.09 8.63 -13.92
C LYS A 41 -14.31 9.01 -15.39
N MET A 42 -14.69 10.25 -15.67
CA MET A 42 -14.91 10.71 -17.05
C MET A 42 -13.58 10.71 -17.83
N GLU A 43 -12.49 11.21 -17.25
CA GLU A 43 -11.16 11.18 -17.88
C GLU A 43 -10.68 9.76 -18.19
N LEU A 44 -10.95 8.79 -17.30
CA LEU A 44 -10.59 7.39 -17.53
C LEU A 44 -11.39 6.74 -18.68
N ILE A 45 -12.66 7.11 -18.82
CA ILE A 45 -13.50 6.66 -19.94
C ILE A 45 -12.99 7.26 -21.26
N ASP A 46 -12.66 8.55 -21.25
CA ASP A 46 -12.12 9.26 -22.42
C ASP A 46 -10.73 8.75 -22.83
N ALA A 47 -9.92 8.30 -21.85
CA ALA A 47 -8.65 7.62 -22.09
C ALA A 47 -8.80 6.18 -22.62
N ALA A 48 -10.03 5.77 -22.98
CA ALA A 48 -10.36 4.49 -23.61
C ALA A 48 -10.02 3.24 -22.79
N PHE A 49 -10.08 3.31 -21.45
CA PHE A 49 -10.00 2.12 -20.58
C PHE A 49 -11.39 1.44 -20.51
N PRO A 50 -11.62 0.29 -21.17
CA PRO A 50 -12.99 -0.15 -21.47
C PRO A 50 -13.80 -0.76 -20.31
N LEU A 51 -13.34 -0.75 -19.06
CA LEU A 51 -13.89 -1.64 -18.01
C LEU A 51 -13.94 -1.00 -16.61
N LEU A 52 -15.06 -0.34 -16.28
CA LEU A 52 -15.38 0.16 -14.93
C LEU A 52 -16.71 -0.42 -14.44
N LYS A 53 -16.72 -1.21 -13.35
CA LYS A 53 -17.93 -1.78 -12.70
C LYS A 53 -17.76 -1.86 -11.17
N ALA A 54 -18.86 -2.01 -10.42
CA ALA A 54 -18.93 -1.88 -8.95
C ALA A 54 -18.56 -3.14 -8.12
N CYS A 55 -18.28 -2.90 -6.84
CA CYS A 55 -17.44 -3.66 -5.89
C CYS A 55 -18.01 -5.01 -5.42
N SER A 56 -17.32 -6.09 -5.77
CA SER A 56 -17.31 -7.39 -5.06
C SER A 56 -16.17 -8.24 -5.63
N GLY A 57 -15.45 -8.98 -4.79
CA GLY A 57 -14.36 -9.86 -5.23
C GLY A 57 -13.06 -9.14 -5.60
N VAL A 58 -12.74 -8.02 -4.94
CA VAL A 58 -11.48 -7.27 -5.15
C VAL A 58 -10.29 -8.17 -4.85
N SER A 59 -9.34 -8.26 -5.79
CA SER A 59 -8.12 -9.09 -5.67
C SER A 59 -6.88 -8.26 -5.36
N ILE A 60 -6.92 -6.96 -5.63
CA ILE A 60 -5.85 -6.00 -5.28
C ILE A 60 -6.51 -4.75 -4.70
N ALA A 61 -6.07 -4.29 -3.54
CA ALA A 61 -6.51 -3.06 -2.91
C ALA A 61 -5.32 -2.14 -2.63
N ALA A 62 -5.27 -0.98 -3.30
CA ALA A 62 -4.34 0.10 -3.03
C ALA A 62 -5.03 1.14 -2.13
N MET A 63 -4.70 1.12 -0.85
CA MET A 63 -5.20 2.04 0.16
C MET A 63 -4.29 3.26 0.20
N VAL A 64 -4.58 4.24 -0.65
CA VAL A 64 -3.89 5.52 -0.70
C VAL A 64 -4.61 6.54 0.16
N GLY A 65 -3.85 7.25 0.97
CA GLY A 65 -4.35 8.38 1.74
C GLY A 65 -4.69 8.05 3.19
N GLY A 66 -4.96 9.11 3.92
CA GLY A 66 -5.18 9.11 5.36
C GLY A 66 -5.48 10.55 5.80
N PHE A 67 -5.84 10.73 7.05
CA PHE A 67 -6.07 12.06 7.59
C PHE A 67 -4.74 12.85 7.60
N PRO A 68 -4.65 13.98 6.86
CA PRO A 68 -3.42 14.76 6.81
C PRO A 68 -3.20 15.47 8.14
N ARG A 69 -1.95 15.57 8.57
CA ARG A 69 -1.60 16.38 9.75
C ARG A 69 -1.91 17.84 9.46
N LYS A 70 -2.77 18.43 10.30
CA LYS A 70 -3.05 19.87 10.27
C LYS A 70 -2.21 20.59 11.33
N GLU A 71 -2.04 21.90 11.16
CA GLU A 71 -1.38 22.75 12.15
C GLU A 71 -2.06 22.59 13.52
N GLY A 72 -1.25 22.53 14.57
CA GLY A 72 -1.72 22.31 15.95
C GLY A 72 -2.06 20.87 16.32
N MET A 73 -2.05 19.90 15.39
CA MET A 73 -2.29 18.49 15.73
C MET A 73 -1.05 17.79 16.26
N GLU A 74 -1.25 17.04 17.36
CA GLU A 74 -0.26 16.13 17.90
C GLU A 74 -0.21 14.82 17.09
N ARG A 75 0.88 14.06 17.24
CA ARG A 75 1.03 12.76 16.56
C ARG A 75 -0.10 11.80 16.91
N LYS A 76 -0.57 11.82 18.18
CA LYS A 76 -1.66 10.97 18.67
C LYS A 76 -3.00 11.29 18.00
N ASP A 77 -3.30 12.57 17.75
CA ASP A 77 -4.55 12.98 17.10
C ASP A 77 -4.62 12.48 15.65
N VAL A 78 -3.51 12.61 14.93
CA VAL A 78 -3.40 12.13 13.55
C VAL A 78 -3.46 10.61 13.51
N MET A 79 -2.79 9.93 14.44
CA MET A 79 -2.83 8.47 14.56
C MET A 79 -4.24 7.95 14.82
N SER A 80 -4.96 8.52 15.79
CA SER A 80 -6.33 8.11 16.15
C SER A 80 -7.29 8.19 14.95
N LYS A 81 -7.21 9.27 14.17
CA LYS A 81 -8.02 9.42 12.95
C LYS A 81 -7.67 8.40 11.88
N ASN A 82 -6.38 8.19 11.62
CA ASN A 82 -5.92 7.21 10.63
C ASN A 82 -6.29 5.78 11.01
N VAL A 83 -6.14 5.42 12.29
CA VAL A 83 -6.53 4.09 12.80
C VAL A 83 -8.00 3.81 12.54
N SER A 84 -8.90 4.78 12.77
CA SER A 84 -10.34 4.62 12.50
C SER A 84 -10.64 4.41 11.00
N ILE A 85 -9.98 5.18 10.13
CA ILE A 85 -10.09 5.05 8.67
C ILE A 85 -9.64 3.65 8.22
N TYR A 86 -8.44 3.24 8.62
CA TYR A 86 -7.88 1.95 8.23
C TYR A 86 -8.64 0.76 8.82
N LYS A 87 -9.16 0.87 10.05
CA LYS A 87 -10.01 -0.17 10.65
C LYS A 87 -11.28 -0.39 9.83
N SER A 88 -11.92 0.69 9.39
CA SER A 88 -13.14 0.63 8.58
C SER A 88 -12.87 0.02 7.21
N GLN A 89 -11.77 0.43 6.56
CA GLN A 89 -11.36 -0.12 5.27
C GLN A 89 -10.95 -1.60 5.38
N ALA A 90 -10.20 -1.98 6.41
CA ALA A 90 -9.82 -3.37 6.67
C ALA A 90 -11.05 -4.26 6.91
N SER A 91 -12.03 -3.79 7.70
CA SER A 91 -13.28 -4.50 7.94
C SER A 91 -14.09 -4.72 6.65
N ALA A 92 -14.09 -3.74 5.75
CA ALA A 92 -14.72 -3.89 4.44
C ALA A 92 -13.98 -4.89 3.55
N LEU A 93 -12.64 -4.88 3.56
CA LEU A 93 -11.85 -5.86 2.81
C LEU A 93 -12.08 -7.28 3.33
N GLU A 94 -12.12 -7.48 4.65
CA GLU A 94 -12.40 -8.77 5.26
C GLU A 94 -13.77 -9.34 4.84
N GLN A 95 -14.78 -8.47 4.68
CA GLN A 95 -16.13 -8.88 4.29
C GLN A 95 -16.33 -9.11 2.79
N TYR A 96 -15.67 -8.31 1.94
CA TYR A 96 -16.04 -8.20 0.51
C TYR A 96 -14.91 -8.50 -0.47
N ALA A 97 -13.65 -8.54 -0.02
CA ALA A 97 -12.52 -8.84 -0.89
C ALA A 97 -12.40 -10.35 -1.16
N ALA A 98 -11.67 -10.69 -2.22
CA ALA A 98 -11.29 -12.08 -2.46
C ALA A 98 -10.39 -12.59 -1.32
N ALA A 99 -10.45 -13.89 -1.02
CA ALA A 99 -9.68 -14.50 0.07
C ALA A 99 -8.16 -14.30 -0.04
N ASN A 100 -7.65 -14.12 -1.26
CA ASN A 100 -6.24 -13.88 -1.57
C ASN A 100 -5.94 -12.41 -1.96
N CYS A 101 -6.78 -11.47 -1.53
CA CYS A 101 -6.61 -10.06 -1.87
C CYS A 101 -5.25 -9.53 -1.43
N LYS A 102 -4.53 -8.89 -2.37
CA LYS A 102 -3.26 -8.21 -2.13
C LYS A 102 -3.53 -6.77 -1.71
N VAL A 103 -3.14 -6.42 -0.48
CA VAL A 103 -3.39 -5.09 0.07
C VAL A 103 -2.07 -4.31 0.11
N LEU A 104 -2.01 -3.20 -0.61
CA LEU A 104 -0.94 -2.21 -0.55
C LEU A 104 -1.44 -0.97 0.16
N VAL A 105 -0.77 -0.59 1.25
CA VAL A 105 -1.04 0.68 1.94
C VAL A 105 -0.03 1.72 1.50
N VAL A 106 -0.51 2.78 0.85
CA VAL A 106 0.28 3.95 0.47
C VAL A 106 -0.09 5.07 1.44
N ALA A 107 0.46 4.97 2.64
CA ALA A 107 0.34 6.00 3.66
C ALA A 107 1.59 6.88 3.62
N ASN A 108 1.41 8.20 3.74
CA ASN A 108 2.51 9.03 4.19
C ASN A 108 2.64 8.86 5.71
N PRO A 109 3.77 8.35 6.25
CA PRO A 109 4.12 8.65 7.62
C PRO A 109 4.36 10.16 7.72
N ALA A 110 4.10 10.72 8.90
CA ALA A 110 3.98 12.14 9.20
C ALA A 110 5.24 13.04 8.97
N ASN A 111 6.18 12.63 8.13
CA ASN A 111 7.34 13.43 7.78
C ASN A 111 7.02 14.32 6.56
N THR A 112 6.70 15.56 6.89
CA THR A 112 7.01 16.75 6.09
C THR A 112 6.52 16.71 4.64
N THR A 113 5.30 17.22 4.45
CA THR A 113 4.84 17.83 3.20
C THR A 113 5.86 18.85 2.70
N ARG A 114 6.81 18.39 1.89
CA ARG A 114 7.63 19.26 1.03
C ARG A 114 6.67 19.83 -0.02
N LYS A 115 6.73 21.14 -0.23
CA LYS A 115 5.82 21.97 -1.04
C LYS A 115 5.84 21.69 -2.56
N LEU A 116 6.19 20.47 -2.98
CA LEU A 116 6.09 19.93 -4.33
C LEU A 116 5.65 18.46 -4.16
N SER A 117 4.39 18.15 -4.46
CA SER A 117 3.86 16.80 -4.19
C SER A 117 4.59 15.77 -5.05
N SER A 118 5.28 14.82 -4.41
CA SER A 118 5.84 13.61 -5.02
C SER A 118 4.75 12.62 -5.47
N ALA A 119 3.55 13.11 -5.82
CA ALA A 119 2.37 12.31 -6.10
C ALA A 119 2.58 11.37 -7.28
N LEU A 120 3.15 11.86 -8.41
CA LEU A 120 3.48 11.00 -9.55
C LEU A 120 4.51 9.92 -9.18
N SER A 121 5.56 10.28 -8.44
CA SER A 121 6.57 9.29 -8.02
C SER A 121 6.01 8.27 -7.02
N ALA A 122 5.08 8.68 -6.14
CA ALA A 122 4.41 7.76 -5.22
C ALA A 122 3.46 6.83 -5.95
N ALA A 123 2.72 7.35 -6.94
CA ALA A 123 1.87 6.54 -7.81
C ALA A 123 2.69 5.55 -8.65
N SER A 124 3.82 5.99 -9.21
CA SER A 124 4.77 5.10 -9.92
C SER A 124 5.28 4.01 -9.00
N ALA A 125 5.79 4.36 -7.82
CA ALA A 125 6.29 3.39 -6.86
C ALA A 125 5.21 2.38 -6.40
N ALA A 126 3.96 2.81 -6.26
CA ALA A 126 2.86 1.92 -5.95
C ALA A 126 2.55 0.96 -7.11
N CYS A 127 2.63 1.43 -8.36
CA CYS A 127 2.47 0.58 -9.54
C CYS A 127 3.60 -0.43 -9.65
N ASP A 128 4.85 0.01 -9.53
CA ASP A 128 6.04 -0.85 -9.59
C ASP A 128 5.98 -1.92 -8.48
N HIS A 129 5.55 -1.53 -7.27
CA HIS A 129 5.38 -2.46 -6.16
C HIS A 129 4.35 -3.56 -6.45
N ILE A 130 3.15 -3.20 -6.96
CA ILE A 130 2.14 -4.19 -7.32
C ILE A 130 2.60 -5.03 -8.51
N HIS A 131 3.21 -4.40 -9.50
CA HIS A 131 3.76 -5.08 -10.68
C HIS A 131 4.72 -6.18 -10.26
N ASP A 132 5.75 -5.84 -9.47
CA ASP A 132 6.76 -6.80 -9.05
C ASP A 132 6.19 -7.85 -8.12
N TRP A 133 5.29 -7.48 -7.22
CA TRP A 133 4.62 -8.46 -6.36
C TRP A 133 3.80 -9.48 -7.17
N VAL A 134 3.01 -9.03 -8.15
CA VAL A 134 2.10 -9.90 -8.91
C VAL A 134 2.84 -10.68 -10.00
N LEU A 135 3.69 -10.03 -10.77
CA LEU A 135 4.35 -10.59 -11.95
C LEU A 135 5.73 -11.18 -11.64
N GLY A 136 6.30 -10.84 -10.49
CA GLY A 136 7.61 -11.27 -10.04
C GLY A 136 8.71 -10.25 -10.33
N THR A 137 9.80 -10.34 -9.58
CA THR A 137 11.01 -9.55 -9.81
C THR A 137 11.88 -10.22 -10.88
N PRO A 138 12.64 -9.46 -11.70
CA PRO A 138 13.64 -10.01 -12.59
C PRO A 138 14.62 -10.95 -11.87
N GLU A 139 15.13 -11.97 -12.58
CA GLU A 139 16.08 -12.91 -11.99
C GLU A 139 17.36 -12.19 -11.54
N GLY A 140 17.82 -12.49 -10.33
CA GLY A 140 19.01 -11.88 -9.73
C GLY A 140 18.81 -10.46 -9.19
N THR A 141 17.60 -9.90 -9.25
CA THR A 141 17.27 -8.61 -8.63
C THR A 141 16.39 -8.77 -7.40
N GLY A 142 16.28 -7.72 -6.60
CA GLY A 142 15.38 -7.64 -5.46
C GLY A 142 14.85 -6.23 -5.29
N VAL A 143 13.73 -6.11 -4.59
CA VAL A 143 13.04 -4.84 -4.32
C VAL A 143 12.79 -4.67 -2.84
N SER A 144 12.49 -3.44 -2.42
CA SER A 144 12.15 -3.16 -1.03
C SER A 144 10.64 -3.22 -0.83
N MET A 145 10.17 -4.08 0.06
CA MET A 145 8.75 -4.16 0.44
C MET A 145 8.59 -4.08 1.96
N GLY A 146 7.68 -3.22 2.41
CA GLY A 146 7.21 -3.20 3.79
C GLY A 146 6.29 -4.38 4.06
N ILE A 147 6.78 -5.38 4.79
CA ILE A 147 6.07 -6.63 5.06
C ILE A 147 6.14 -6.98 6.54
N TYR A 148 5.29 -7.90 6.99
CA TYR A 148 5.38 -8.41 8.36
C TYR A 148 6.67 -9.23 8.53
N SER A 149 7.51 -8.79 9.46
CA SER A 149 8.72 -9.53 9.84
C SER A 149 8.36 -10.92 10.35
N ASN A 150 9.13 -11.91 9.92
CA ASN A 150 9.13 -13.28 10.45
C ASN A 150 10.29 -13.53 11.43
N GLY A 151 10.99 -12.48 11.89
CA GLY A 151 12.21 -12.59 12.69
C GLY A 151 13.51 -12.46 11.88
N SER A 152 13.42 -12.38 10.54
CA SER A 152 14.59 -12.18 9.69
C SER A 152 15.42 -10.98 10.14
N TYR A 153 16.74 -11.12 10.08
CA TYR A 153 17.71 -10.09 10.46
C TYR A 153 17.56 -9.55 11.88
N ASN A 154 16.96 -10.31 12.81
CA ASN A 154 16.66 -9.91 14.19
C ASN A 154 15.64 -8.76 14.30
N VAL A 155 14.84 -8.52 13.27
CA VAL A 155 13.72 -7.58 13.35
C VAL A 155 12.54 -8.27 14.03
N PRO A 156 11.90 -7.69 15.07
CA PRO A 156 10.83 -8.34 15.84
C PRO A 156 9.71 -8.94 14.96
N PRO A 157 9.30 -10.21 15.16
CA PRO A 157 8.21 -10.81 14.41
C PRO A 157 6.89 -10.03 14.51
N GLY A 158 6.15 -9.94 13.41
CA GLY A 158 4.89 -9.21 13.33
C GLY A 158 5.03 -7.68 13.34
N LEU A 159 6.24 -7.14 13.22
CA LEU A 159 6.47 -5.73 12.92
C LEU A 159 6.43 -5.52 11.40
N LEU A 160 5.69 -4.51 10.93
CA LEU A 160 5.73 -4.12 9.52
C LEU A 160 7.05 -3.38 9.27
N TYR A 161 7.94 -3.96 8.49
CA TYR A 161 9.30 -3.46 8.28
C TYR A 161 9.72 -3.65 6.82
N SER A 162 10.54 -2.75 6.28
CA SER A 162 11.01 -2.84 4.90
C SER A 162 12.16 -3.83 4.78
N PHE A 163 11.98 -4.88 3.98
CA PHE A 163 13.04 -5.87 3.68
C PHE A 163 13.38 -5.88 2.20
N PRO A 164 14.61 -6.26 1.83
CA PRO A 164 14.90 -6.70 0.48
C PRO A 164 14.17 -8.03 0.24
N VAL A 165 13.35 -8.06 -0.80
CA VAL A 165 12.59 -9.24 -1.19
C VAL A 165 12.75 -9.54 -2.67
N THR A 166 12.50 -10.79 -3.03
CA THR A 166 12.23 -11.22 -4.39
C THR A 166 10.76 -11.61 -4.48
N CYS A 167 10.15 -11.39 -5.64
CA CYS A 167 8.75 -11.75 -5.85
C CYS A 167 8.65 -12.83 -6.93
N ARG A 168 7.79 -13.81 -6.72
CA ARG A 168 7.52 -14.88 -7.68
C ARG A 168 6.12 -15.45 -7.46
N ASN A 169 5.38 -15.63 -8.56
CA ASN A 169 4.03 -16.21 -8.55
C ASN A 169 3.04 -15.50 -7.62
N GLY A 170 3.18 -14.19 -7.45
CA GLY A 170 2.32 -13.42 -6.53
C GLY A 170 2.76 -13.44 -5.07
N ASP A 171 3.85 -14.12 -4.71
CA ASP A 171 4.37 -14.17 -3.34
C ASP A 171 5.73 -13.47 -3.24
N TRP A 172 6.06 -13.00 -2.04
CA TRP A 172 7.35 -12.37 -1.73
C TRP A 172 8.19 -13.26 -0.81
N PHE A 173 9.50 -13.17 -0.98
CA PHE A 173 10.49 -13.93 -0.22
C PHE A 173 11.60 -12.98 0.23
N ILE A 174 11.80 -12.85 1.54
CA ILE A 174 12.91 -12.06 2.11
C ILE A 174 14.22 -12.65 1.61
N VAL A 175 15.05 -11.82 0.97
CA VAL A 175 16.42 -12.18 0.61
C VAL A 175 17.18 -12.44 1.91
N GLN A 176 17.84 -13.59 2.02
CA GLN A 176 18.56 -14.00 3.23
C GLN A 176 20.08 -13.90 3.05
N GLY A 177 20.83 -13.95 4.14
CA GLY A 177 22.29 -14.08 4.10
C GLY A 177 23.06 -12.80 3.74
N LEU A 178 22.39 -11.66 3.65
CA LEU A 178 23.07 -10.37 3.47
C LEU A 178 23.91 -10.03 4.71
N PRO A 179 25.20 -9.65 4.55
CA PRO A 179 26.03 -9.22 5.67
C PRO A 179 25.52 -7.89 6.21
N ILE A 180 25.38 -7.80 7.53
CA ILE A 180 24.96 -6.57 8.22
C ILE A 180 26.14 -6.09 9.08
N ASP A 181 26.75 -4.98 8.67
CA ASP A 181 27.78 -4.33 9.48
C ASP A 181 27.18 -3.60 10.69
N GLU A 182 28.06 -3.16 11.61
CA GLU A 182 27.63 -2.50 12.86
C GLU A 182 26.85 -1.20 12.60
N PHE A 183 27.25 -0.44 11.58
CA PHE A 183 26.57 0.80 11.21
C PHE A 183 25.12 0.53 10.75
N SER A 184 24.95 -0.43 9.84
CA SER A 184 23.65 -0.84 9.32
C SER A 184 22.79 -1.44 10.42
N ARG A 185 23.36 -2.30 11.27
CA ARG A 185 22.68 -2.87 12.45
C ARG A 185 22.08 -1.77 13.33
N LYS A 186 22.90 -0.77 13.70
CA LYS A 186 22.45 0.33 14.55
C LYS A 186 21.28 1.12 13.93
N LYS A 187 21.31 1.33 12.61
CA LYS A 187 20.22 2.01 11.89
C LYS A 187 18.97 1.15 11.82
N MET A 188 19.13 -0.13 11.53
CA MET A 188 18.01 -1.08 11.48
C MET A 188 17.29 -1.17 12.82
N ASP A 189 18.04 -1.29 13.92
CA ASP A 189 17.48 -1.40 15.27
C ASP A 189 16.76 -0.11 15.69
N ALA A 190 17.30 1.06 15.35
CA ALA A 190 16.64 2.34 15.61
C ALA A 190 15.29 2.46 14.88
N THR A 191 15.24 2.06 13.60
CA THR A 191 13.97 2.04 12.85
C THR A 191 13.00 1.00 13.40
N ALA A 192 13.48 -0.18 13.80
CA ALA A 192 12.62 -1.20 14.40
C ALA A 192 12.02 -0.74 15.74
N GLN A 193 12.79 0.01 16.53
CA GLN A 193 12.31 0.63 17.76
C GLN A 193 11.24 1.68 17.47
N GLU A 194 11.47 2.62 16.55
CA GLU A 194 10.49 3.64 16.18
C GLU A 194 9.16 3.01 15.73
N LEU A 195 9.22 2.00 14.85
CA LEU A 195 8.04 1.28 14.37
C LEU A 195 7.32 0.52 15.49
N THR A 196 8.05 0.02 16.49
CA THR A 196 7.46 -0.64 17.66
C THR A 196 6.70 0.35 18.55
N GLU A 197 7.25 1.56 18.73
CA GLU A 197 6.59 2.65 19.44
C GLU A 197 5.34 3.14 18.69
N GLU A 198 5.41 3.30 17.36
CA GLU A 198 4.26 3.64 16.52
C GLU A 198 3.17 2.56 16.59
N LYS A 199 3.55 1.29 16.49
CA LYS A 199 2.64 0.15 16.64
C LYS A 199 1.92 0.21 17.99
N THR A 200 2.66 0.43 19.07
CA THR A 200 2.10 0.53 20.43
C THR A 200 1.11 1.70 20.55
N LEU A 201 1.47 2.87 20.01
CA LEU A 201 0.59 4.04 19.97
C LEU A 201 -0.69 3.75 19.18
N ALA A 202 -0.58 3.11 18.02
CA ALA A 202 -1.72 2.73 17.20
C ALA A 202 -2.66 1.76 17.94
N TYR A 203 -2.12 0.77 18.65
CA TYR A 203 -2.94 -0.13 19.49
C TYR A 203 -3.65 0.61 20.62
N SER A 204 -3.02 1.60 21.23
CA SER A 204 -3.68 2.44 22.25
C SER A 204 -4.85 3.28 21.71
N CYS A 205 -4.96 3.41 20.38
CA CYS A 205 -6.09 4.09 19.72
C CYS A 205 -7.21 3.13 19.29
N LEU A 206 -7.00 1.81 19.40
CA LEU A 206 -7.99 0.79 19.05
C LEU A 206 -8.94 0.44 20.22
N SER A 207 -8.60 0.87 21.44
CA SER A 207 -9.37 0.68 22.68
C SER A 207 -10.57 1.59 22.77
#